data_AF-A0A377R1P7-F1
#
_entry.id   AF-A0A377R1P7-F1
#
_cell.length_a   1.000
_cell.length_b   1.000
_cell.length_c   1.000
_cell.angle_alpha   90.00
_cell.angle_beta   90.00
_cell.angle_gamma   90.00
#
_symmetry.space_group_name_H-M   'P 1'
#
loop_
_entity.id
_entity.type
_entity.pdbx_description
1 polymer ?
#
loop_
_entity_poly.entity_id
_entity_poly.type
_entity_poly.pdbx_seq_one_letter_code
_entity_poly.pdbx_strand_id
1 'polypeptide(L)'
;MNPNLTDYLLALNAWHCSCHTYLFHRSGISLSTLDNPGWSLIIKDAGRHGKIQKVMQDYSDDDWYYFKASENIFYSACGIGENNLLHLLYTATEWLGLDVEKQAGFDYLGAMNEWYARQCDGWWEHGNGISFSNIEISGWKLTIEDEEASGKSARTDFVLTRNRSERDWYAVKTEHEPRWPEMTRLFAACGGESFSDMLDISYKWLVTGKYDG
;
A
#
# COMPACT_ATOMS: atom_id res chain seq x y z
N MET A 1 -18.24 -5.21 14.03
CA MET A 1 -17.30 -5.99 13.20
C MET A 1 -16.02 -5.20 13.12
N ASN A 2 -14.86 -5.84 13.23
CA ASN A 2 -13.58 -5.12 13.26
C ASN A 2 -13.18 -4.64 11.85
N PRO A 3 -12.58 -3.45 11.71
CA PRO A 3 -12.00 -2.98 10.45
C PRO A 3 -10.91 -3.94 9.95
N ASN A 4 -10.78 -4.05 8.62
CA ASN A 4 -9.74 -4.82 7.94
C ASN A 4 -8.64 -3.90 7.40
N LEU A 5 -7.64 -4.48 6.73
CA LEU A 5 -6.47 -3.73 6.24
C LEU A 5 -6.84 -2.62 5.26
N THR A 6 -7.76 -2.89 4.32
CA THR A 6 -8.28 -1.86 3.41
C THR A 6 -9.01 -0.74 4.13
N ASP A 7 -9.77 -1.02 5.19
CA ASP A 7 -10.48 0.03 5.96
C ASP A 7 -9.48 1.06 6.53
N TYR A 8 -8.36 0.60 7.09
CA TYR A 8 -7.29 1.48 7.57
C TYR A 8 -6.63 2.25 6.42
N LEU A 9 -6.36 1.61 5.29
CA LEU A 9 -5.76 2.26 4.13
C LEU A 9 -6.69 3.36 3.55
N LEU A 10 -8.00 3.15 3.57
CA LEU A 10 -8.99 4.15 3.18
C LEU A 10 -9.07 5.31 4.18
N ALA A 11 -8.96 5.04 5.49
CA ALA A 11 -8.88 6.10 6.50
C ALA A 11 -7.63 6.98 6.31
N LEU A 12 -6.49 6.36 6.02
CA LEU A 12 -5.25 7.06 5.68
C LEU A 12 -5.39 7.90 4.40
N ASN A 13 -6.07 7.39 3.37
CA ASN A 13 -6.39 8.17 2.17
C ASN A 13 -7.24 9.40 2.50
N ALA A 14 -8.32 9.23 3.27
CA ALA A 14 -9.20 10.32 3.67
C ALA A 14 -8.44 11.39 4.48
N TRP A 15 -7.60 10.98 5.42
CA TRP A 15 -6.73 11.88 6.16
C TRP A 15 -5.81 12.66 5.23
N HIS A 16 -5.09 12.00 4.32
CA HIS A 16 -4.18 12.66 3.38
C HIS A 16 -4.91 13.70 2.51
N CYS A 17 -6.10 13.37 1.99
CA CYS A 17 -6.92 14.30 1.22
C CYS A 17 -7.36 15.53 2.03
N SER A 18 -7.52 15.39 3.35
CA SER A 18 -7.88 16.51 4.23
C SER A 18 -6.72 17.51 4.45
N CYS A 19 -5.47 17.03 4.39
CA CYS A 19 -4.26 17.83 4.62
C CYS A 19 -3.93 18.81 3.48
N HIS A 20 -4.49 18.62 2.28
CA HIS A 20 -4.14 19.37 1.07
C HIS A 20 -4.70 20.80 0.99
N THR A 21 -5.40 21.27 2.04
CA THR A 21 -5.98 22.63 2.05
C THR A 21 -4.97 23.75 2.34
N TYR A 22 -3.69 23.44 2.59
CA TYR A 22 -2.67 24.46 2.91
C TYR A 22 -1.41 24.36 2.06
N LEU A 23 -0.95 25.53 1.59
CA LEU A 23 0.37 25.75 0.99
C LEU A 23 1.44 25.13 1.92
N PHE A 24 2.40 24.39 1.35
CA PHE A 24 3.48 23.64 2.01
C PHE A 24 3.14 22.20 2.42
N HIS A 25 3.06 21.29 1.43
CA HIS A 25 2.98 19.84 1.66
C HIS A 25 4.16 19.33 2.51
N ARG A 26 3.90 19.03 3.79
CA ARG A 26 4.82 18.30 4.66
C ARG A 26 4.26 16.96 5.13
N SER A 27 3.04 16.63 4.72
CA SER A 27 2.37 15.38 5.06
C SER A 27 2.49 14.39 3.91
N GLY A 28 2.64 13.11 4.22
CA GLY A 28 2.75 12.06 3.21
C GLY A 28 2.91 10.68 3.81
N ILE A 29 2.46 9.68 3.06
CA ILE A 29 2.41 8.27 3.44
C ILE A 29 3.20 7.48 2.41
N SER A 30 4.00 6.55 2.90
CA SER A 30 4.67 5.51 2.13
C SER A 30 4.42 4.18 2.82
N LEU A 31 3.84 3.23 2.11
CA LEU A 31 3.61 1.85 2.55
C LEU A 31 4.20 0.92 1.50
N SER A 32 5.23 0.16 1.82
CA SER A 32 5.89 -0.72 0.85
C SER A 32 6.31 -2.03 1.47
N THR A 33 6.38 -3.08 0.65
CA THR A 33 6.98 -4.36 1.02
C THR A 33 8.50 -4.23 1.26
N LEU A 34 9.10 -5.24 1.87
CA LEU A 34 10.52 -5.28 2.24
C LEU A 34 11.21 -6.52 1.64
N ASP A 35 12.47 -6.43 1.26
CA ASP A 35 13.25 -7.58 0.74
C ASP A 35 13.43 -8.74 1.76
N ASN A 36 13.13 -8.48 3.04
CA ASN A 36 12.98 -9.50 4.08
C ASN A 36 11.50 -9.47 4.50
N PRO A 37 10.74 -10.58 4.31
CA PRO A 37 9.30 -10.55 4.12
C PRO A 37 8.60 -9.65 5.10
N GLY A 38 7.90 -8.64 4.59
CA GLY A 38 7.24 -7.71 5.47
C GLY A 38 6.80 -6.43 4.79
N TRP A 39 6.38 -5.49 5.63
CA TRP A 39 5.93 -4.17 5.23
C TRP A 39 6.65 -3.10 6.04
N SER A 40 6.86 -1.95 5.43
CA SER A 40 7.22 -0.71 6.11
C SER A 40 6.18 0.36 5.85
N LEU A 41 5.87 1.13 6.89
CA LEU A 41 4.97 2.27 6.83
C LEU A 41 5.66 3.49 7.42
N ILE A 42 5.73 4.55 6.62
CA ILE A 42 6.23 5.85 7.01
C ILE A 42 5.11 6.87 6.79
N ILE A 43 4.76 7.59 7.85
CA ILE A 43 3.85 8.74 7.77
C ILE A 43 4.60 9.97 8.25
N LYS A 44 4.61 11.01 7.42
CA LYS A 44 5.06 12.34 7.79
C LYS A 44 3.83 13.22 7.96
N ASP A 45 3.85 14.09 8.95
CA ASP A 45 2.83 15.12 9.12
C ASP A 45 3.43 16.43 9.64
N ALA A 46 2.80 17.55 9.30
CA ALA A 46 3.18 18.88 9.77
C ALA A 46 2.70 19.17 11.21
N GLY A 47 1.72 18.40 11.70
CA GLY A 47 1.16 18.52 13.04
C GLY A 47 2.15 18.16 14.15
N ARG A 48 1.69 18.33 15.38
CA ARG A 48 2.42 17.90 16.58
C ARG A 48 1.62 16.79 17.26
N HIS A 49 1.99 15.56 16.96
CA HIS A 49 1.40 14.35 17.54
C HIS A 49 2.13 13.93 18.82
N GLY A 50 1.52 12.98 19.54
CA GLY A 50 2.20 12.31 20.65
C GLY A 50 3.45 11.56 20.20
N LYS A 51 4.41 11.40 21.12
CA LYS A 51 5.60 10.57 20.87
C LYS A 51 5.32 9.13 21.26
N ILE A 52 5.70 8.20 20.39
CA ILE A 52 5.71 6.77 20.71
C ILE A 52 7.17 6.38 20.89
N GLN A 53 7.51 5.97 22.12
CA GLN A 53 8.82 5.38 22.38
C GLN A 53 9.00 4.15 21.49
N LYS A 54 10.23 3.85 21.10
CA LYS A 54 10.52 2.68 20.27
C LYS A 54 9.93 1.42 20.92
N VAL A 55 9.02 0.76 20.20
CA VAL A 55 8.49 -0.56 20.52
C VAL A 55 9.02 -1.53 19.46
N MET A 56 9.52 -2.67 19.90
CA MET A 56 10.06 -3.72 19.05
C MET A 56 9.73 -5.05 19.69
N GLN A 57 9.16 -5.94 18.90
CA GLN A 57 8.84 -7.29 19.30
C GLN A 57 9.28 -8.23 18.18
N ASP A 58 9.92 -9.30 18.56
CA ASP A 58 10.56 -10.25 17.66
C ASP A 58 10.28 -11.66 18.20
N TYR A 59 9.35 -12.36 17.55
CA TYR A 59 8.93 -13.71 17.91
C TYR A 59 9.60 -14.75 17.00
N SER A 60 9.76 -14.44 15.72
CA SER A 60 10.47 -15.24 14.71
C SER A 60 10.84 -14.39 13.50
N ASP A 61 11.57 -14.98 12.55
CA ASP A 61 12.01 -14.33 11.30
C ASP A 61 10.85 -13.67 10.51
N ASP A 62 9.66 -14.28 10.52
CA ASP A 62 8.45 -13.74 9.87
C ASP A 62 7.51 -12.97 10.81
N ASP A 63 7.65 -13.15 12.13
CA ASP A 63 6.72 -12.61 13.12
C ASP A 63 7.43 -11.62 14.03
N TRP A 64 7.50 -10.39 13.54
CA TRP A 64 8.12 -9.27 14.23
C TRP A 64 7.41 -7.98 13.85
N TYR A 65 7.48 -7.00 14.74
CA TYR A 65 7.05 -5.64 14.43
C TYR A 65 7.87 -4.62 15.18
N TYR A 66 7.95 -3.44 14.60
CA TYR A 66 8.65 -2.30 15.14
C TYR A 66 7.92 -1.03 14.75
N PHE A 67 7.75 -0.13 15.71
CA PHE A 67 7.28 1.23 15.45
C PHE A 67 7.88 2.22 16.44
N LYS A 68 7.96 3.47 15.98
CA LYS A 68 8.31 4.64 16.78
C LYS A 68 7.67 5.87 16.16
N ALA A 69 7.40 6.87 16.98
CA ALA A 69 6.88 8.14 16.48
C ALA A 69 7.50 9.34 17.20
N SER A 70 7.87 10.35 16.41
CA SER A 70 8.10 11.71 16.89
C SER A 70 6.82 12.54 16.72
N GLU A 71 6.91 13.84 16.96
CA GLU A 71 5.78 14.76 16.79
C GLU A 71 5.28 14.85 15.34
N ASN A 72 6.12 14.49 14.37
CA ASN A 72 5.93 14.76 12.95
C ASN A 72 6.21 13.56 12.03
N ILE A 73 6.72 12.45 12.56
CA ILE A 73 7.06 11.26 11.78
C ILE A 73 6.69 10.02 12.58
N PHE A 74 5.88 9.18 11.97
CA PHE A 74 5.67 7.79 12.37
C PHE A 74 6.49 6.89 11.44
N TYR A 75 7.32 6.03 12.02
CA TYR A 75 8.04 5.00 11.28
C TYR A 75 7.66 3.66 11.85
N SER A 76 7.41 2.71 10.97
CA SER A 76 7.19 1.33 11.38
C SER A 76 7.55 0.33 10.30
N ALA A 77 7.79 -0.90 10.74
CA ALA A 77 8.01 -2.05 9.89
C ALA A 77 7.57 -3.32 10.61
N CYS A 78 7.18 -4.35 9.86
CA CYS A 78 6.80 -5.64 10.41
C CYS A 78 7.06 -6.76 9.43
N GLY A 79 7.14 -7.98 9.93
CA GLY A 79 7.18 -9.20 9.12
C GLY A 79 5.80 -9.57 8.56
N ILE A 80 5.73 -10.68 7.82
CA ILE A 80 4.48 -11.23 7.24
C ILE A 80 3.60 -12.01 8.24
N GLY A 81 4.02 -12.13 9.49
CA GLY A 81 3.29 -12.80 10.56
C GLY A 81 1.85 -12.29 10.72
N GLU A 82 0.99 -13.15 11.26
CA GLU A 82 -0.44 -12.89 11.34
C GLU A 82 -0.73 -11.57 12.08
N ASN A 83 -1.56 -10.71 11.48
CA ASN A 83 -1.98 -9.41 12.03
C ASN A 83 -0.88 -8.34 12.20
N ASN A 84 0.37 -8.60 11.82
CA ASN A 84 1.45 -7.62 12.00
C ASN A 84 1.21 -6.32 11.23
N LEU A 85 0.82 -6.40 9.95
CA LEU A 85 0.45 -5.23 9.15
C LEU A 85 -0.78 -4.51 9.72
N LEU A 86 -1.76 -5.26 10.24
CA LEU A 86 -2.93 -4.69 10.90
C LEU A 86 -2.53 -3.88 12.13
N HIS A 87 -1.60 -4.42 12.93
CA HIS A 87 -1.08 -3.75 14.13
C HIS A 87 -0.34 -2.45 13.78
N LEU A 88 0.45 -2.44 12.71
CA LEU A 88 1.09 -1.22 12.20
C LEU A 88 0.07 -0.15 11.80
N LEU A 89 -0.91 -0.53 10.98
CA LEU A 89 -1.93 0.38 10.48
C LEU A 89 -2.79 0.93 11.62
N TYR A 90 -3.21 0.07 12.55
CA TYR A 90 -3.93 0.48 13.76
C TYR A 90 -3.13 1.51 14.56
N THR A 91 -1.85 1.22 14.84
CA THR A 91 -1.01 2.11 15.64
C THR A 91 -0.75 3.44 14.93
N ALA A 92 -0.62 3.42 13.60
CA ALA A 92 -0.47 4.63 12.80
C ALA A 92 -1.73 5.50 12.80
N THR A 93 -2.92 4.90 12.67
CA THR A 93 -4.18 5.65 12.72
C THR A 93 -4.48 6.20 14.11
N GLU A 94 -4.17 5.44 15.17
CA GLU A 94 -4.22 5.92 16.55
C GLU A 94 -3.27 7.11 16.77
N TRP A 95 -2.05 7.04 16.24
CA TRP A 95 -1.09 8.14 16.32
C TRP A 95 -1.59 9.42 15.63
N LEU A 96 -2.31 9.28 14.51
CA LEU A 96 -2.98 10.38 13.80
C LEU A 96 -4.30 10.83 14.46
N GLY A 97 -4.78 10.11 15.49
CA GLY A 97 -6.07 10.38 16.14
C GLY A 97 -7.28 10.08 15.25
N LEU A 98 -7.16 9.12 14.34
CA LEU A 98 -8.22 8.71 13.42
C LEU A 98 -9.06 7.60 14.03
N ASP A 99 -10.37 7.76 13.98
CA ASP A 99 -11.31 6.66 14.24
C ASP A 99 -11.55 5.89 12.94
N VAL A 100 -11.30 4.58 12.96
CA VAL A 100 -11.42 3.73 11.77
C VAL A 100 -12.63 2.82 11.92
N GLU A 101 -13.64 3.10 11.11
CA GLU A 101 -14.84 2.28 11.04
C GLU A 101 -14.75 1.20 9.96
N LYS A 102 -15.42 0.07 10.21
CA LYS A 102 -15.55 -1.00 9.22
C LYS A 102 -16.38 -0.52 8.03
N GLN A 103 -15.81 -0.54 6.83
CA GLN A 103 -16.53 -0.23 5.60
C GLN A 103 -17.03 -1.50 4.91
N ALA A 104 -18.10 -1.37 4.13
CA ALA A 104 -18.53 -2.43 3.23
C ALA A 104 -17.59 -2.46 2.01
N GLY A 105 -17.02 -3.62 1.70
CA GLY A 105 -16.09 -3.74 0.58
C GLY A 105 -15.16 -4.93 0.72
N PHE A 106 -14.38 -5.15 -0.33
CA PHE A 106 -13.35 -6.17 -0.37
C PHE A 106 -12.07 -5.71 0.34
N ASP A 107 -11.37 -6.63 1.02
CA ASP A 107 -10.07 -6.34 1.63
C ASP A 107 -8.95 -6.43 0.60
N TYR A 108 -8.83 -5.42 -0.25
CA TYR A 108 -7.79 -5.36 -1.29
C TYR A 108 -6.39 -5.45 -0.69
N LEU A 109 -6.11 -4.71 0.39
CA LEU A 109 -4.78 -4.72 1.01
C LEU A 109 -4.52 -6.06 1.70
N GLY A 110 -5.53 -6.67 2.32
CA GLY A 110 -5.41 -8.03 2.85
C GLY A 110 -5.11 -9.06 1.76
N ALA A 111 -5.82 -9.02 0.64
CA ALA A 111 -5.57 -9.93 -0.47
C ALA A 111 -4.20 -9.70 -1.13
N MET A 112 -3.75 -8.46 -1.23
CA MET A 112 -2.41 -8.09 -1.69
C MET A 112 -1.32 -8.56 -0.72
N ASN A 113 -1.55 -8.42 0.59
CA ASN A 113 -0.65 -8.95 1.63
C ASN A 113 -0.54 -10.47 1.53
N GLU A 114 -1.65 -11.18 1.38
CA GLU A 114 -1.61 -12.63 1.19
C GLU A 114 -0.96 -13.04 -0.14
N TRP A 115 -1.14 -12.26 -1.21
CA TRP A 115 -0.46 -12.53 -2.48
C TRP A 115 1.05 -12.41 -2.31
N TYR A 116 1.50 -11.33 -1.65
CA TYR A 116 2.91 -11.07 -1.40
C TYR A 116 3.52 -12.16 -0.51
N ALA A 117 2.86 -12.53 0.60
CA ALA A 117 3.30 -13.60 1.49
C ALA A 117 3.45 -14.98 0.79
N ARG A 118 2.73 -15.22 -0.31
CA ARG A 118 2.89 -16.46 -1.13
C ARG A 118 4.09 -16.41 -2.06
N GLN A 119 4.65 -15.23 -2.33
CA GLN A 119 5.89 -15.07 -3.09
C GLN A 119 7.14 -15.26 -2.22
N CYS A 120 6.95 -15.32 -0.89
CA CYS A 120 7.99 -15.53 0.10
C CYS A 120 8.30 -17.03 0.19
N ASP A 121 9.39 -17.48 -0.46
CA ASP A 121 9.77 -18.90 -0.55
C ASP A 121 11.00 -19.28 0.31
N GLY A 122 11.51 -18.33 1.11
CA GLY A 122 12.66 -18.52 1.98
C GLY A 122 14.03 -18.19 1.33
N TRP A 123 14.05 -17.73 0.06
CA TRP A 123 15.21 -17.06 -0.53
C TRP A 123 14.98 -15.53 -0.53
N TRP A 124 16.05 -14.74 -0.59
CA TRP A 124 15.95 -13.27 -0.55
C TRP A 124 14.95 -12.74 -1.60
N GLU A 125 14.00 -11.91 -1.17
CA GLU A 125 12.79 -11.56 -1.93
C GLU A 125 13.00 -10.34 -2.83
N HIS A 126 13.99 -10.39 -3.71
CA HIS A 126 14.42 -9.21 -4.46
C HIS A 126 13.57 -8.84 -5.69
N GLY A 127 12.41 -9.47 -5.89
CA GLY A 127 11.67 -9.36 -7.16
C GLY A 127 10.16 -9.17 -7.10
N ASN A 128 9.52 -9.45 -5.97
CA ASN A 128 8.07 -9.31 -5.84
C ASN A 128 7.77 -8.25 -4.78
N GLY A 129 6.96 -7.25 -5.12
CA GLY A 129 6.74 -6.15 -4.20
C GLY A 129 5.55 -5.28 -4.52
N ILE A 130 5.07 -4.60 -3.48
CA ILE A 130 3.95 -3.67 -3.55
C ILE A 130 4.38 -2.38 -2.85
N SER A 131 4.18 -1.24 -3.50
CA SER A 131 4.51 0.06 -2.93
C SER A 131 3.41 1.07 -3.21
N PHE A 132 2.88 1.65 -2.14
CA PHE A 132 1.99 2.80 -2.14
C PHE A 132 2.76 4.04 -1.67
N SER A 133 2.59 5.16 -2.37
CA SER A 133 3.12 6.46 -1.92
C SER A 133 2.20 7.59 -2.33
N ASN A 134 2.11 8.65 -1.52
CA ASN A 134 1.36 9.83 -1.95
C ASN A 134 2.06 10.62 -3.07
N ILE A 135 1.24 11.32 -3.85
CA ILE A 135 1.66 12.33 -4.83
C ILE A 135 1.05 13.68 -4.48
N GLU A 136 1.62 14.76 -5.02
CA GLU A 136 1.37 16.15 -4.59
C GLU A 136 -0.10 16.58 -4.64
N ILE A 137 -0.93 16.04 -5.54
CA ILE A 137 -2.34 16.43 -5.75
C ILE A 137 -3.29 15.48 -5.02
N SER A 138 -3.15 15.36 -3.68
CA SER A 138 -4.00 14.49 -2.82
C SER A 138 -4.20 13.07 -3.39
N GLY A 139 -3.17 12.52 -4.00
CA GLY A 139 -3.27 11.30 -4.78
C GLY A 139 -2.36 10.21 -4.28
N TRP A 140 -2.44 9.07 -4.94
CA TRP A 140 -1.61 7.91 -4.69
C TRP A 140 -0.90 7.46 -5.96
N LYS A 141 0.28 6.92 -5.76
CA LYS A 141 0.96 6.03 -6.70
C LYS A 141 0.98 4.63 -6.08
N LEU A 142 0.71 3.62 -6.90
CA LEU A 142 0.90 2.21 -6.59
C LEU A 142 1.84 1.60 -7.64
N THR A 143 2.84 0.87 -7.17
CA THR A 143 3.65 -0.03 -8.01
C THR A 143 3.46 -1.45 -7.49
N ILE A 144 3.26 -2.41 -8.41
CA ILE A 144 3.34 -3.83 -8.12
C ILE A 144 4.37 -4.46 -9.05
N GLU A 145 5.32 -5.19 -8.50
CA GLU A 145 6.33 -5.95 -9.23
C GLU A 145 6.03 -7.44 -9.04
N ASP A 146 5.87 -8.17 -10.14
CA ASP A 146 5.64 -9.61 -10.20
C ASP A 146 6.71 -10.21 -11.13
N GLU A 147 7.87 -10.56 -10.58
CA GLU A 147 9.04 -11.04 -11.30
C GLU A 147 8.97 -12.52 -11.69
N GLU A 148 8.24 -13.34 -10.94
CA GLU A 148 8.08 -14.77 -11.25
C GLU A 148 6.84 -15.06 -12.10
N ALA A 149 6.10 -14.02 -12.48
CA ALA A 149 4.77 -14.08 -13.10
C ALA A 149 3.83 -15.12 -12.46
N SER A 150 4.05 -15.61 -11.23
CA SER A 150 3.20 -16.58 -10.53
C SER A 150 2.48 -17.62 -11.43
N GLY A 151 3.18 -18.18 -12.43
CA GLY A 151 2.64 -19.16 -13.39
C GLY A 151 1.68 -18.63 -14.47
N LYS A 152 1.60 -17.31 -14.70
CA LYS A 152 0.73 -16.64 -15.69
C LYS A 152 1.54 -16.12 -16.87
N SER A 153 1.96 -17.01 -17.76
CA SER A 153 2.56 -16.68 -19.07
C SER A 153 1.59 -15.97 -20.05
N ALA A 154 0.48 -15.39 -19.55
CA ALA A 154 -0.60 -14.80 -20.33
C ALA A 154 -0.97 -13.39 -19.84
N ARG A 155 -0.12 -12.76 -19.00
CA ARG A 155 -0.30 -11.34 -18.65
C ARG A 155 -0.23 -10.50 -19.93
N THR A 156 -1.11 -9.52 -20.05
CA THR A 156 -1.19 -8.67 -21.25
C THR A 156 -1.03 -7.22 -20.84
N ASP A 157 -0.17 -6.51 -21.57
CA ASP A 157 0.03 -5.09 -21.33
C ASP A 157 -1.22 -4.29 -21.66
N PHE A 158 -1.59 -3.40 -20.75
CA PHE A 158 -2.68 -2.47 -20.97
C PHE A 158 -2.36 -1.09 -20.42
N VAL A 159 -3.11 -0.11 -20.92
CA VAL A 159 -3.16 1.25 -20.38
C VAL A 159 -4.63 1.61 -20.21
N LEU A 160 -5.00 2.03 -19.00
CA LEU A 160 -6.34 2.41 -18.64
C LEU A 160 -6.30 3.77 -17.95
N THR A 161 -7.10 4.73 -18.44
CA THR A 161 -7.15 6.08 -17.89
C THR A 161 -8.58 6.56 -17.73
N ARG A 162 -8.81 7.35 -16.70
CA ARG A 162 -10.05 8.10 -16.47
C ARG A 162 -9.68 9.45 -15.88
N ASN A 163 -10.29 10.52 -16.40
CA ASN A 163 -10.13 11.86 -15.83
C ASN A 163 -11.48 12.56 -15.82
N ARG A 164 -12.03 12.78 -14.62
CA ARG A 164 -13.30 13.50 -14.40
C ARG A 164 -13.08 14.81 -13.64
N SER A 165 -12.11 14.85 -12.73
CA SER A 165 -11.70 16.04 -12.00
C SER A 165 -10.26 15.90 -11.49
N GLU A 166 -9.76 16.93 -10.79
CA GLU A 166 -8.45 16.89 -10.13
C GLU A 166 -8.36 15.84 -9.00
N ARG A 167 -9.49 15.38 -8.46
CA ARG A 167 -9.57 14.37 -7.39
C ARG A 167 -10.15 13.03 -7.83
N ASP A 168 -10.93 13.03 -8.90
CA ASP A 168 -11.51 11.84 -9.55
C ASP A 168 -10.80 11.58 -10.89
N TRP A 169 -9.66 10.91 -10.80
CA TRP A 169 -8.90 10.43 -11.94
C TRP A 169 -8.07 9.22 -11.55
N TYR A 170 -7.78 8.37 -12.52
CA TYR A 170 -6.75 7.35 -12.42
C TYR A 170 -6.04 7.15 -13.75
N ALA A 171 -4.81 6.65 -13.66
CA ALA A 171 -4.04 6.13 -14.77
C ALA A 171 -3.36 4.85 -14.30
N VAL A 172 -3.63 3.74 -14.98
CA VAL A 172 -3.03 2.43 -14.70
C VAL A 172 -2.39 1.94 -15.99
N LYS A 173 -1.16 1.45 -15.88
CA LYS A 173 -0.49 0.76 -16.97
C LYS A 173 0.21 -0.49 -16.47
N THR A 174 0.40 -1.45 -17.35
CA THR A 174 1.28 -2.58 -17.12
C THR A 174 2.32 -2.66 -18.22
N GLU A 175 3.50 -3.16 -17.86
CA GLU A 175 4.60 -3.36 -18.80
C GLU A 175 5.34 -4.66 -18.45
N HIS A 176 5.75 -5.39 -19.50
CA HIS A 176 6.74 -6.46 -19.38
C HIS A 176 8.15 -5.89 -19.41
N GLU A 177 9.09 -6.49 -18.68
CA GLU A 177 10.51 -6.16 -18.80
C GLU A 177 11.04 -6.62 -20.17
N PRO A 178 11.59 -5.75 -21.04
CA PRO A 178 12.04 -6.19 -22.37
C PRO A 178 13.12 -7.28 -22.35
N ARG A 179 13.91 -7.41 -21.27
CA ARG A 179 14.94 -8.46 -21.15
C ARG A 179 14.46 -9.72 -20.43
N TRP A 180 13.38 -9.62 -19.65
CA TRP A 180 12.82 -10.71 -18.84
C TRP A 180 11.29 -10.72 -19.04
N PRO A 181 10.78 -11.29 -20.15
CA PRO A 181 9.37 -11.24 -20.51
C PRO A 181 8.41 -11.92 -19.50
N GLU A 182 8.94 -12.63 -18.52
CA GLU A 182 8.23 -13.16 -17.37
C GLU A 182 8.03 -12.13 -16.25
N MET A 183 8.85 -11.08 -16.21
CA MET A 183 8.73 -10.02 -15.22
C MET A 183 7.70 -9.00 -15.70
N THR A 184 6.67 -8.77 -14.89
CA THR A 184 5.64 -7.78 -15.17
C THR A 184 5.52 -6.78 -14.05
N ARG A 185 5.27 -5.52 -14.43
CA ARG A 185 5.06 -4.45 -13.47
C ARG A 185 3.74 -3.75 -13.77
N LEU A 186 3.00 -3.43 -12.71
CA LEU A 186 1.87 -2.52 -12.76
C LEU A 186 2.28 -1.20 -12.13
N PHE A 187 1.98 -0.11 -12.84
CA PHE A 187 2.09 1.25 -12.33
C PHE A 187 0.71 1.88 -12.36
N ALA A 188 0.25 2.34 -11.20
CA ALA A 188 -0.99 3.08 -11.08
C ALA A 188 -0.76 4.41 -10.38
N ALA A 189 -1.52 5.41 -10.78
CA ALA A 189 -1.66 6.65 -10.07
C ALA A 189 -3.12 7.09 -10.08
N CYS A 190 -3.58 7.74 -9.01
CA CYS A 190 -4.96 8.21 -8.92
C CYS A 190 -5.10 9.42 -8.00
N GLY A 191 -6.19 10.16 -8.17
CA GLY A 191 -6.70 11.09 -7.16
C GLY A 191 -7.38 10.33 -6.01
N GLY A 192 -7.52 10.99 -4.86
CA GLY A 192 -8.06 10.36 -3.64
C GLY A 192 -9.47 9.79 -3.77
N GLU A 193 -10.34 10.36 -4.63
CA GLU A 193 -11.71 9.85 -4.86
C GLU A 193 -11.72 8.58 -5.73
N SER A 194 -10.63 8.34 -6.47
CA SER A 194 -10.45 7.16 -7.34
C SER A 194 -9.59 6.06 -6.70
N PHE A 195 -9.22 6.20 -5.43
CA PHE A 195 -8.30 5.28 -4.77
C PHE A 195 -8.84 3.85 -4.69
N SER A 196 -10.13 3.68 -4.35
CA SER A 196 -10.76 2.36 -4.33
C SER A 196 -10.86 1.72 -5.73
N ASP A 197 -11.13 2.51 -6.77
CA ASP A 197 -11.12 2.02 -8.16
C ASP A 197 -9.72 1.51 -8.54
N MET A 198 -8.68 2.27 -8.16
CA MET A 198 -7.29 1.90 -8.41
C MET A 198 -6.91 0.59 -7.70
N LEU A 199 -7.38 0.38 -6.45
CA LEU A 199 -7.18 -0.88 -5.72
C LEU A 199 -7.87 -2.06 -6.40
N ASP A 200 -9.11 -1.88 -6.87
CA ASP A 200 -9.87 -2.92 -7.58
C ASP A 200 -9.21 -3.32 -8.90
N ILE A 201 -8.85 -2.34 -9.73
CA ILE A 201 -8.17 -2.57 -11.02
C ILE A 201 -6.85 -3.33 -10.80
N SER A 202 -6.05 -2.88 -9.82
CA SER A 202 -4.75 -3.46 -9.54
C SER A 202 -4.86 -4.87 -8.96
N TYR A 203 -5.83 -5.10 -8.08
CA TYR A 203 -6.13 -6.43 -7.54
C TYR A 203 -6.62 -7.39 -8.63
N LYS A 204 -7.54 -6.97 -9.50
CA LYS A 204 -8.01 -7.78 -10.63
C LYS A 204 -6.85 -8.21 -11.52
N TRP A 205 -5.99 -7.27 -11.89
CA TRP A 205 -4.77 -7.60 -12.64
C TRP A 205 -3.87 -8.57 -11.86
N LEU A 206 -3.67 -8.37 -10.56
CA LEU A 206 -2.85 -9.24 -9.72
C LEU A 206 -3.34 -10.71 -9.78
N VAL A 207 -4.65 -10.93 -9.69
CA VAL A 207 -5.24 -12.28 -9.63
C VAL A 207 -5.56 -12.91 -10.98
N THR A 208 -5.86 -12.15 -12.03
CA THR A 208 -6.20 -12.72 -13.36
C THR A 208 -5.07 -12.61 -14.38
N GLY A 209 -4.11 -11.71 -14.15
CA GLY A 209 -3.11 -11.32 -15.15
C GLY A 209 -3.64 -10.43 -16.27
N LYS A 210 -4.92 -10.07 -16.26
CA LYS A 210 -5.58 -9.29 -17.31
C LYS A 210 -6.50 -8.23 -16.70
N TYR A 211 -6.89 -7.27 -17.52
CA TYR A 211 -7.98 -6.37 -17.17
C TYR A 211 -9.05 -6.45 -18.28
N ASP A 212 -10.11 -7.20 -17.99
CA ASP A 212 -11.32 -7.23 -18.83
C ASP A 212 -12.29 -6.22 -18.20
N GLY A 213 -12.46 -5.07 -18.87
CA GLY A 213 -13.12 -3.88 -18.33
C GLY A 213 -14.59 -4.03 -17.95
#